data_AF-A0A1J3HSI4-F1
#
_entry.id   AF-A0A1J3HSI4-F1
#
_cell.length_a   1.000
_cell.length_b   1.000
_cell.length_c   1.000
_cell.angle_alpha   90.00
_cell.angle_beta   90.00
_cell.angle_gamma   90.00
#
_symmetry.space_group_name_H-M   'P 1'
#
loop_
_entity.id
_entity.type
_entity.pdbx_description
1 polymer ?
#
loop_
_entity_poly.entity_id
_entity_poly.type
_entity_poly.pdbx_seq_one_letter_code
_entity_poly.pdbx_strand_id
1 'polypeptide(L)'
;KFESPNPNNPTGKSDLPGIDVFVSTADAEKEPPLVTANTILSILSVDYPVEKLSCYISDDGGSLLTFEAMAEAASFAKIWVPFCRKHQIEPRNPESYFGLKRDPYKDKVRYDFVRDRRYVKRGYEEFKVRVNALSHSIRRRSD
;
A
#
# COMPACT_ATOMS: atom_id res chain seq x y z
N LYS A 1 12.62 -2.02 22.49
CA LYS A 1 12.73 -3.16 23.44
C LYS A 1 12.60 -4.52 22.73
N PHE A 2 11.73 -4.66 21.74
CA PHE A 2 11.57 -5.91 20.97
C PHE A 2 12.41 -5.99 19.68
N GLU A 3 12.96 -4.87 19.18
CA GLU A 3 13.62 -4.78 17.88
C GLU A 3 15.10 -4.33 17.95
N SER A 4 15.67 -4.30 19.17
CA SER A 4 17.01 -3.76 19.41
C SER A 4 17.95 -4.91 19.79
N PRO A 5 19.09 -5.10 19.09
CA PRO A 5 20.08 -6.11 19.45
C PRO A 5 20.49 -5.98 20.92
N ASN A 6 20.50 -7.09 21.64
CA ASN A 6 20.91 -7.14 23.03
C ASN A 6 21.50 -8.53 23.33
N PRO A 7 22.13 -8.76 24.50
CA PRO A 7 22.77 -10.04 24.82
C PRO A 7 21.83 -11.26 24.72
N ASN A 8 20.52 -11.06 24.91
CA ASN A 8 19.50 -12.12 24.82
C ASN A 8 18.86 -12.22 23.43
N ASN A 9 19.09 -11.23 22.54
CA ASN A 9 18.65 -11.24 21.15
C ASN A 9 19.78 -10.69 20.24
N PRO A 10 20.82 -11.50 19.99
CA PRO A 10 21.98 -11.09 19.20
C PRO A 10 21.64 -10.81 17.73
N THR A 11 20.50 -11.32 17.24
CA THR A 11 20.05 -11.13 15.86
C THR A 11 19.25 -9.84 15.65
N GLY A 12 18.80 -9.19 16.73
CA GLY A 12 17.93 -8.00 16.66
C GLY A 12 16.56 -8.25 16.03
N LYS A 13 16.17 -9.51 15.83
CA LYS A 13 14.87 -9.87 15.24
C LYS A 13 13.75 -9.61 16.22
N SER A 14 12.60 -9.17 15.72
CA SER A 14 11.46 -8.91 16.60
C SER A 14 10.89 -10.19 17.22
N ASP A 15 10.65 -10.15 18.53
CA ASP A 15 9.92 -11.21 19.26
C ASP A 15 8.40 -11.14 19.04
N LEU A 16 7.94 -10.17 18.24
CA LEU A 16 6.54 -10.05 17.86
C LEU A 16 6.08 -11.28 17.03
N PRO A 17 4.82 -11.74 17.19
CA PRO A 17 4.29 -12.86 16.42
C PRO A 17 4.19 -12.52 14.93
N GLY A 18 4.19 -13.56 14.09
CA GLY A 18 3.78 -13.39 12.69
C GLY A 18 2.30 -13.01 12.61
N ILE A 19 1.96 -12.11 11.70
CA ILE A 19 0.60 -11.69 11.39
C ILE A 19 0.37 -11.91 9.90
N ASP A 20 -0.63 -12.72 9.60
CA ASP A 20 -1.12 -12.94 8.24
C ASP A 20 -2.46 -12.21 8.09
N VAL A 21 -2.54 -11.30 7.14
CA VAL A 21 -3.75 -10.55 6.82
C VAL A 21 -4.34 -11.09 5.53
N PHE A 22 -5.58 -11.55 5.58
CA PHE A 22 -6.32 -12.05 4.43
C PHE A 22 -7.31 -10.99 3.93
N VAL A 23 -7.24 -10.69 2.65
CA VAL A 23 -8.19 -9.81 1.94
C VAL A 23 -8.91 -10.65 0.91
N SER A 24 -10.22 -10.86 1.09
CA SER A 24 -11.07 -11.55 0.12
C SER A 24 -11.79 -10.54 -0.76
N THR A 25 -11.82 -10.79 -2.06
CA THR A 25 -12.64 -10.08 -3.03
C THR A 25 -13.38 -11.09 -3.90
N ALA A 26 -14.62 -10.80 -4.26
CA ALA A 26 -15.47 -11.76 -4.98
C ALA A 26 -15.84 -11.30 -6.39
N ASP A 27 -15.85 -9.99 -6.64
CA ASP A 27 -16.39 -9.42 -7.86
C ASP A 27 -15.77 -8.04 -8.12
N ALA A 28 -14.98 -7.92 -9.18
CA ALA A 28 -14.27 -6.69 -9.53
C ALA A 28 -15.19 -5.54 -10.00
N GLU A 29 -16.44 -5.82 -10.37
CA GLU A 29 -17.41 -4.78 -10.72
C GLU A 29 -18.07 -4.21 -9.46
N LYS A 30 -18.41 -5.08 -8.49
CA LYS A 30 -19.00 -4.66 -7.21
C LYS A 30 -17.96 -4.08 -6.25
N GLU A 31 -16.73 -4.59 -6.31
CA GLU A 31 -15.61 -4.20 -5.47
C GLU A 31 -14.50 -3.64 -6.37
N PRO A 32 -14.49 -2.32 -6.63
CA PRO A 32 -13.55 -1.74 -7.56
C PRO A 32 -12.11 -2.07 -7.16
N PRO A 33 -11.27 -2.60 -8.08
CA PRO A 33 -9.90 -3.03 -7.76
C PRO A 33 -9.04 -1.94 -7.12
N LEU A 34 -9.32 -0.66 -7.41
CA LEU A 34 -8.66 0.47 -6.79
C LEU A 34 -8.92 0.54 -5.28
N VAL A 35 -10.13 0.22 -4.81
CA VAL A 35 -10.47 0.20 -3.38
C VAL A 35 -9.69 -0.92 -2.70
N THR A 36 -9.71 -2.13 -3.25
CA THR A 36 -8.93 -3.28 -2.76
C THR A 36 -7.44 -2.97 -2.71
N ALA A 37 -6.89 -2.34 -3.76
CA ALA A 37 -5.50 -1.94 -3.81
C ALA A 37 -5.14 -0.91 -2.72
N ASN A 38 -6.00 0.08 -2.47
CA ASN A 38 -5.78 1.06 -1.41
C ASN A 38 -5.79 0.41 -0.01
N THR A 39 -6.63 -0.61 0.20
CA THR A 39 -6.65 -1.41 1.43
C THR A 39 -5.35 -2.19 1.60
N ILE A 40 -4.87 -2.87 0.56
CA ILE A 40 -3.61 -3.61 0.59
C ILE A 40 -2.43 -2.67 0.83
N LEU A 41 -2.37 -1.51 0.17
CA LEU A 41 -1.34 -0.49 0.41
C LEU A 41 -1.34 0.01 1.86
N SER A 42 -2.51 0.10 2.47
CA SER A 42 -2.64 0.44 3.89
C SER A 42 -2.12 -0.68 4.80
N ILE A 43 -2.42 -1.94 4.49
CA ILE A 43 -1.92 -3.11 5.23
C ILE A 43 -0.40 -3.19 5.12
N LEU A 44 0.17 -3.07 3.92
CA LEU A 44 1.62 -3.18 3.71
C LEU A 44 2.42 -2.03 4.37
N SER A 45 1.77 -0.93 4.72
CA SER A 45 2.41 0.25 5.34
C SER A 45 2.20 0.34 6.86
N VAL A 46 1.65 -0.68 7.50
CA VAL A 46 1.54 -0.74 8.97
C VAL A 46 2.91 -0.65 9.65
N ASP A 47 2.90 -0.16 10.88
CA ASP A 47 4.07 -0.09 11.74
C ASP A 47 4.29 -1.44 12.42
N TYR A 48 4.83 -2.39 11.65
CA TYR A 48 5.12 -3.76 12.09
C TYR A 48 6.39 -4.27 11.39
N PRO A 49 7.17 -5.17 12.02
CA PRO A 49 8.34 -5.77 11.38
C PRO A 49 7.98 -6.42 10.04
N VAL A 50 8.78 -6.12 9.01
CA VAL A 50 8.53 -6.58 7.63
C VAL A 50 8.53 -8.09 7.50
N GLU A 51 9.36 -8.75 8.30
CA GLU A 51 9.52 -10.20 8.31
C GLU A 51 8.40 -10.92 9.08
N LYS A 52 7.50 -10.15 9.71
CA LYS A 52 6.40 -10.66 10.52
C LYS A 52 5.03 -10.34 9.94
N LEU A 53 4.94 -9.57 8.87
CA LEU A 53 3.67 -9.22 8.23
C LEU A 53 3.58 -9.86 6.85
N SER A 54 2.56 -10.69 6.66
CA SER A 54 2.19 -11.22 5.35
C SER A 54 0.79 -10.71 4.97
N CYS A 55 0.59 -10.38 3.70
CA CYS A 55 -0.71 -10.00 3.18
C CYS A 55 -1.07 -10.96 2.04
N TYR A 56 -2.23 -11.60 2.15
CA TYR A 56 -2.78 -12.53 1.18
C TYR A 56 -4.04 -11.94 0.58
N ILE A 57 -4.18 -12.07 -0.75
CA ILE A 57 -5.42 -11.74 -1.45
C ILE A 57 -6.04 -13.03 -1.99
N SER A 58 -7.32 -13.23 -1.71
CA SER A 58 -8.15 -14.26 -2.34
C SER A 58 -9.12 -13.55 -3.27
N ASP A 59 -9.09 -13.90 -4.55
CA ASP A 59 -10.04 -13.40 -5.56
C ASP A 59 -10.92 -14.56 -6.02
N ASP A 60 -12.13 -14.65 -5.47
CA ASP A 60 -13.08 -15.70 -5.80
C ASP A 60 -13.68 -15.51 -7.21
N GLY A 61 -13.63 -14.28 -7.74
CA GLY A 61 -14.06 -13.95 -9.09
C GLY A 61 -13.04 -14.31 -10.16
N GLY A 62 -11.78 -14.60 -9.77
CA GLY A 62 -10.71 -14.98 -10.68
C GLY A 62 -10.46 -13.97 -11.81
N SER A 63 -10.63 -12.68 -11.52
CA SER A 63 -10.66 -11.64 -12.56
C SER A 63 -9.24 -11.17 -12.93
N LEU A 64 -8.92 -11.19 -14.23
CA LEU A 64 -7.67 -10.63 -14.74
C LEU A 64 -7.51 -9.14 -14.36
N LEU A 65 -8.62 -8.42 -14.25
CA LEU A 65 -8.63 -7.02 -13.84
C LEU A 65 -8.09 -6.85 -12.41
N THR A 66 -8.53 -7.69 -11.46
CA THR A 66 -8.02 -7.70 -10.09
C THR A 66 -6.53 -8.01 -10.07
N PHE A 67 -6.11 -9.05 -10.79
CA PHE A 67 -4.71 -9.46 -10.85
C PHE A 67 -3.79 -8.34 -11.35
N GLU A 68 -4.11 -7.71 -12.49
CA GLU A 68 -3.28 -6.62 -13.03
C GLU A 68 -3.33 -5.36 -12.16
N ALA A 69 -4.48 -5.05 -11.54
CA ALA A 69 -4.57 -3.94 -10.58
C ALA A 69 -3.68 -4.17 -9.35
N MET A 70 -3.58 -5.41 -8.87
CA MET A 70 -2.68 -5.75 -7.76
C MET A 70 -1.21 -5.69 -8.16
N ALA A 71 -0.87 -6.04 -9.40
CA ALA A 71 0.49 -5.85 -9.91
C ALA A 71 0.89 -4.36 -9.93
N GLU A 72 -0.03 -3.49 -10.36
CA GLU A 72 0.15 -2.03 -10.29
C GLU A 72 0.28 -1.53 -8.85
N ALA A 73 -0.55 -2.06 -7.93
CA ALA A 73 -0.47 -1.73 -6.51
C ALA A 73 0.88 -2.14 -5.91
N ALA A 74 1.39 -3.33 -6.23
CA ALA A 74 2.70 -3.81 -5.79
C ALA A 74 3.84 -2.92 -6.30
N SER A 75 3.73 -2.40 -7.52
CA SER A 75 4.69 -1.42 -8.06
C SER A 75 4.67 -0.11 -7.28
N PHE A 76 3.48 0.45 -7.03
CA PHE A 76 3.32 1.67 -6.25
C PHE A 76 3.73 1.50 -4.77
N ALA A 77 3.51 0.32 -4.19
CA ALA A 77 3.90 0.01 -2.81
C ALA A 77 5.39 0.26 -2.54
N LYS A 78 6.26 0.07 -3.55
CA LYS A 78 7.71 0.32 -3.45
C LYS A 78 8.06 1.76 -3.09
N ILE A 79 7.21 2.73 -3.44
CA ILE A 79 7.38 4.14 -3.07
C ILE A 79 6.47 4.56 -1.92
N TRP A 80 5.27 3.98 -1.81
CA TRP A 80 4.30 4.29 -0.77
C TRP A 80 4.73 3.81 0.62
N VAL A 81 5.16 2.55 0.74
CA VAL A 81 5.51 1.94 2.03
C VAL A 81 6.70 2.65 2.69
N PRO A 82 7.83 2.91 1.99
CA PRO A 82 8.93 3.67 2.58
C PRO A 82 8.53 5.10 2.95
N PHE A 83 7.72 5.77 2.13
CA PHE A 83 7.20 7.11 2.43
C PHE A 83 6.37 7.12 3.73
N CYS A 84 5.46 6.16 3.89
CA CYS A 84 4.63 6.03 5.07
C CYS A 84 5.45 5.85 6.34
N ARG A 85 6.43 4.95 6.31
CA ARG A 85 7.30 4.66 7.46
C ARG A 85 8.24 5.81 7.79
N LYS A 86 8.87 6.39 6.76
CA LYS A 86 9.81 7.50 6.92
C LYS A 86 9.14 8.72 7.55
N HIS A 87 7.92 9.05 7.12
CA HIS A 87 7.24 10.29 7.48
C HIS A 87 6.06 10.12 8.43
N GLN A 88 5.87 8.92 8.98
CA GLN A 88 4.78 8.55 9.89
C GLN A 88 3.44 9.06 9.36
N ILE A 89 3.07 8.56 8.19
CA ILE A 89 1.88 9.01 7.45
C ILE A 89 0.64 8.35 8.03
N GLU A 90 -0.37 9.16 8.35
CA GLU A 90 -1.69 8.69 8.77
C GLU A 90 -2.79 9.54 8.11
N PRO A 91 -3.87 8.90 7.59
CA PRO A 91 -4.07 7.45 7.47
C PRO A 91 -3.12 6.80 6.44
N ARG A 92 -2.95 5.48 6.52
CA ARG A 92 -2.07 4.66 5.65
C ARG A 92 -2.71 4.26 4.31
N ASN A 93 -4.01 4.47 4.18
CA ASN A 93 -4.71 4.37 2.91
C ASN A 93 -4.43 5.62 2.06
N PRO A 94 -3.86 5.49 0.84
CA PRO A 94 -3.42 6.65 0.07
C PRO A 94 -4.56 7.53 -0.45
N GLU A 95 -5.69 6.94 -0.88
CA GLU A 95 -6.89 7.72 -1.28
C GLU A 95 -7.36 8.59 -0.11
N SER A 96 -7.47 7.97 1.07
CA SER A 96 -7.88 8.65 2.29
C SER A 96 -6.89 9.75 2.66
N TYR A 97 -5.59 9.48 2.63
CA TYR A 97 -4.54 10.43 3.00
C TYR A 97 -4.52 11.65 2.07
N PHE A 98 -4.52 11.44 0.76
CA PHE A 98 -4.48 12.53 -0.21
C PHE A 98 -5.82 13.29 -0.33
N GLY A 99 -6.93 12.65 0.05
CA GLY A 99 -8.26 13.25 0.12
C GLY A 99 -8.53 14.09 1.38
N LEU A 100 -7.64 14.06 2.39
CA LEU A 100 -7.82 14.85 3.61
C LEU A 100 -7.84 16.36 3.34
N LYS A 101 -8.89 17.03 3.81
CA LYS A 101 -9.03 18.50 3.79
C LYS A 101 -8.33 19.17 5.00
N ARG A 102 -7.05 18.85 5.22
CA ARG A 102 -6.23 19.48 6.26
C ARG A 102 -4.87 19.86 5.71
N ASP A 103 -4.16 20.74 6.41
CA ASP A 103 -2.77 21.06 6.07
C ASP A 103 -1.89 19.80 6.17
N PRO A 104 -1.34 19.29 5.06
CA PRO A 104 -0.52 18.09 5.08
C PRO A 104 0.89 18.33 5.65
N TYR A 105 1.29 19.59 5.85
CA TYR A 105 2.61 19.99 6.34
C TYR A 105 2.63 20.22 7.85
N LYS A 106 1.45 20.27 8.48
CA LYS A 106 1.33 20.43 9.92
C LYS A 106 2.08 19.30 10.65
N ASP A 107 2.90 19.68 11.63
CA ASP A 107 3.70 18.78 12.48
C ASP A 107 4.74 17.94 11.71
N LYS A 108 5.06 18.30 10.45
CA LYS A 108 6.09 17.62 9.65
C LYS A 108 7.43 18.34 9.76
N VAL A 109 8.36 17.70 10.47
CA VAL A 109 9.68 18.26 10.80
C VAL A 109 10.79 17.88 9.82
N ARG A 110 10.58 16.87 8.97
CA ARG A 110 11.59 16.39 8.02
C ARG A 110 11.69 17.33 6.82
N TYR A 111 12.90 17.83 6.55
CA TYR A 111 13.17 18.79 5.47
C TYR A 111 12.80 18.28 4.07
N ASP A 112 12.90 16.97 3.84
CA ASP A 112 12.63 16.32 2.56
C ASP A 112 11.15 15.94 2.36
N PHE A 113 10.30 16.13 3.38
CA PHE A 113 8.88 15.76 3.35
C PHE A 113 8.15 16.37 2.16
N VAL A 114 8.35 17.67 1.89
CA VAL A 114 7.64 18.39 0.82
C VAL A 114 7.95 17.78 -0.55
N ARG A 115 9.22 17.47 -0.81
CA ARG A 115 9.68 16.86 -2.06
C ARG A 115 9.15 15.44 -2.19
N ASP A 116 9.34 14.62 -1.15
CA ASP A 116 8.93 13.22 -1.14
C ASP A 116 7.41 13.10 -1.31
N ARG A 117 6.63 13.92 -0.59
CA ARG A 117 5.16 13.94 -0.70
C ARG A 117 4.70 14.29 -2.12
N ARG A 118 5.35 15.27 -2.78
CA ARG A 118 5.00 15.66 -4.15
C ARG A 118 5.28 14.52 -5.12
N TYR A 119 6.42 13.85 -4.98
CA TYR A 119 6.79 12.70 -5.79
C TYR A 119 5.78 11.55 -5.62
N VAL A 120 5.48 11.19 -4.37
CA VAL A 120 4.54 10.10 -4.07
C VAL A 120 3.11 10.44 -4.50
N LYS A 121 2.65 11.69 -4.31
CA LYS A 121 1.33 12.12 -4.79
C LYS A 121 1.21 11.94 -6.31
N ARG A 122 2.23 12.35 -7.08
CA ARG A 122 2.23 12.13 -8.54
C ARG A 122 2.18 10.65 -8.89
N GLY A 123 3.02 9.84 -8.24
CA GLY A 123 3.01 8.38 -8.45
C GLY A 123 1.65 7.76 -8.12
N TYR A 124 0.92 8.30 -7.14
CA TYR A 124 -0.41 7.85 -6.79
C TYR A 124 -1.47 8.18 -7.86
N GLU A 125 -1.46 9.41 -8.39
CA GLU A 125 -2.37 9.79 -9.47
C GLU A 125 -2.10 8.97 -10.74
N GLU A 126 -0.82 8.75 -11.08
CA GLU A 126 -0.44 7.89 -12.21
C GLU A 126 -0.88 6.44 -11.99
N PHE A 127 -0.74 5.91 -10.77
CA PHE A 127 -1.26 4.60 -10.38
C PHE A 127 -2.78 4.50 -10.58
N LYS A 128 -3.55 5.50 -10.12
CA LYS A 128 -5.01 5.55 -10.33
C LYS A 128 -5.38 5.52 -11.80
N VAL A 129 -4.68 6.31 -12.63
CA VAL A 129 -4.91 6.34 -14.08
C VAL A 129 -4.65 4.97 -14.70
N ARG A 130 -3.54 4.30 -14.34
CA ARG A 130 -3.23 2.95 -14.87
C ARG A 130 -4.29 1.94 -14.48
N VAL A 131 -4.69 1.88 -13.21
CA VAL A 131 -5.73 0.95 -12.74
C VAL A 131 -7.06 1.20 -13.44
N ASN A 132 -7.49 2.45 -13.58
CA ASN A 132 -8.75 2.79 -14.26
C ASN A 132 -8.73 2.46 -15.76
N ALA A 133 -7.55 2.49 -16.39
CA ALA A 133 -7.38 2.13 -17.80
C ALA A 133 -7.39 0.62 -18.06
N LEU A 134 -7.22 -0.22 -17.02
CA LEU A 134 -7.11 -1.68 -17.16
C LEU A 134 -8.35 -2.32 -17.80
N SER A 135 -9.55 -1.88 -17.43
CA SER A 135 -10.80 -2.40 -17.99
C SER A 135 -10.80 -2.29 -19.52
N HIS A 136 -10.37 -1.15 -20.06
CA HIS A 136 -10.33 -0.88 -21.48
C HIS A 136 -9.14 -1.56 -22.18
N SER A 137 -7.99 -1.68 -21.51
CA SER A 137 -6.78 -2.30 -22.06
C SER A 137 -6.89 -3.83 -22.11
N ILE A 138 -7.54 -4.45 -21.12
CA ILE A 138 -7.84 -5.89 -21.11
C ILE A 138 -8.78 -6.22 -22.26
N ARG A 139 -9.88 -5.48 -22.42
CA ARG A 139 -10.83 -5.69 -23.51
C ARG A 139 -10.19 -5.61 -24.90
N ARG A 140 -9.31 -4.63 -25.13
CA ARG A 140 -8.58 -4.51 -26.41
C ARG A 140 -7.60 -5.64 -26.69
N ARG A 141 -7.13 -6.37 -25.68
CA ARG A 141 -6.21 -7.51 -25.85
C ARG A 141 -6.96 -8.83 -26.10
N SER A 142 -8.24 -8.88 -25.77
CA SER A 142 -9.09 -10.04 -26.02
C SER A 142 -9.77 -10.02 -27.40
N ASP A 143 -9.82 -8.85 -28.04
CA ASP A 143 -10.28 -8.67 -29.42
C ASP A 143 -9.15 -8.96 -30.43
#